data_AF-T1GXI8-F1
#
_entry.id   AF-T1GXI8-F1
#
_cell.length_a   1.000
_cell.length_b   1.000
_cell.length_c   1.000
_cell.angle_alpha   90.00
_cell.angle_beta   90.00
_cell.angle_gamma   90.00
#
_symmetry.space_group_name_H-M   'P 1'
#
loop_
_entity.id
_entity.type
_entity.pdbx_description
1 polymer ?
#
loop_
_entity_poly.entity_id
_entity_poly.type
_entity_poly.pdbx_seq_one_letter_code
_entity_poly.pdbx_strand_id
1 'polypeptide(L)'
;MQALSEEMRLGEPDADIKFTTIYPYMVDTGLCKKPKMRFADAMKLVKPHEAAAAIVKAQRLGVIEESIPKHFVYMEMIMKFLPAKAIYAIADFMDSGVESDLS
;
A
#
# COMPACT_ATOMS: atom_id res chain seq x y z
N MET A 1 -5.29 9.05 -6.31
CA MET A 1 -5.32 8.81 -7.76
C MET A 1 -6.72 8.56 -8.33
N GLN A 2 -7.69 8.07 -7.54
CA GLN A 2 -9.04 7.74 -8.04
C GLN A 2 -9.78 8.93 -8.70
N ALA A 3 -9.77 10.11 -8.06
CA ALA A 3 -10.38 11.31 -8.63
C ALA A 3 -9.82 11.66 -10.02
N LEU A 4 -8.48 11.71 -10.15
CA LEU A 4 -7.81 11.99 -11.42
C LEU A 4 -8.15 10.96 -12.51
N SER A 5 -8.21 9.68 -12.14
CA SER A 5 -8.62 8.61 -13.05
C SER A 5 -10.05 8.80 -13.56
N GLU A 6 -10.98 9.16 -12.68
CA GLU A 6 -12.37 9.42 -13.05
C GLU A 6 -12.51 10.69 -13.89
N GLU A 7 -11.76 11.74 -13.58
CA GLU A 7 -11.74 12.98 -14.36
C GLU A 7 -11.31 12.72 -15.81
N MET A 8 -10.25 11.93 -16.04
CA MET A 8 -9.83 11.61 -17.40
C MET A 8 -10.80 10.67 -18.11
N ARG A 9 -11.39 9.69 -17.42
CA ARG A 9 -12.43 8.80 -17.97
C ARG A 9 -13.66 9.59 -18.46
N LEU A 10 -14.01 10.68 -17.75
CA LEU A 10 -15.16 11.53 -18.07
C LEU A 10 -14.84 12.63 -19.10
N GLY A 11 -13.65 13.23 -19.02
CA GLY A 11 -13.26 14.38 -19.84
C GLY A 11 -12.65 14.01 -21.20
N GLU A 12 -11.87 12.93 -21.26
CA GLU A 12 -11.15 12.51 -22.47
C GLU A 12 -11.25 10.98 -22.64
N PRO A 13 -12.44 10.45 -23.01
CA PRO A 13 -12.68 9.00 -23.09
C PRO A 13 -11.80 8.29 -24.14
N ASP A 14 -11.28 9.02 -25.12
CA ASP A 14 -10.39 8.50 -26.17
C ASP A 14 -8.90 8.53 -25.77
N ALA A 15 -8.57 9.05 -24.57
CA ALA A 15 -7.20 9.04 -24.08
C ALA A 15 -6.73 7.60 -23.79
N ASP A 16 -5.66 7.16 -24.45
CA ASP A 16 -5.05 5.84 -24.21
C ASP A 16 -4.09 5.87 -23.00
N ILE A 17 -4.60 6.34 -21.87
CA ILE A 17 -3.85 6.43 -20.61
C ILE A 17 -4.56 5.56 -19.57
N LYS A 18 -3.81 4.61 -19.01
CA LYS A 18 -4.29 3.73 -17.93
C LYS A 18 -3.61 4.11 -16.62
N PHE A 19 -4.37 4.06 -15.53
CA PHE A 19 -3.88 4.34 -14.20
C PHE A 19 -3.74 3.05 -13.38
N THR A 20 -2.69 3.01 -12.57
CA THR A 20 -2.46 1.97 -11.57
C THR A 20 -2.06 2.66 -10.27
N THR A 21 -2.81 2.42 -9.21
CA THR A 21 -2.51 2.89 -7.85
C THR A 21 -1.85 1.78 -7.06
N ILE A 22 -0.67 2.08 -6.50
CA ILE A 22 0.09 1.14 -5.69
C ILE A 22 -0.02 1.54 -4.22
N TYR A 23 -0.36 0.58 -3.36
CA TYR A 23 -0.36 0.73 -1.90
C TYR A 23 0.82 -0.01 -1.30
N PRO A 24 2.02 0.59 -1.27
CA PRO A 24 3.19 -0.07 -0.73
C PRO A 24 3.17 -0.05 0.80
N TYR A 25 3.59 -1.16 1.39
CA TYR A 25 4.07 -1.24 2.75
C TYR A 25 5.47 -0.60 2.86
N MET A 26 6.07 -0.61 4.06
CA MET A 26 7.45 -0.18 4.29
C MET A 26 8.41 -0.90 3.33
N VAL A 27 8.89 -0.17 2.32
CA VAL A 27 9.90 -0.63 1.37
C VAL A 27 11.25 -0.10 1.82
N ASP A 28 12.28 -0.95 1.82
CA ASP A 28 13.63 -0.61 2.23
C ASP A 28 14.38 0.22 1.18
N THR A 29 13.87 1.43 0.91
CA THR A 29 14.46 2.40 -0.03
C THR A 29 15.47 3.34 0.65
N GLY A 30 15.74 3.15 1.95
CA GLY A 30 16.46 4.10 2.79
C GLY A 30 15.59 5.20 3.42
N LEU A 31 14.29 5.25 3.10
CA LEU A 31 13.33 6.17 3.72
C LEU A 31 12.79 5.65 5.07
N CYS A 32 12.63 4.34 5.22
CA CYS A 32 12.17 3.71 6.46
C CYS A 32 13.33 3.49 7.45
N LYS A 33 13.90 4.56 8.03
CA LYS A 33 15.13 4.46 8.84
C LYS A 33 14.94 3.78 10.20
N LYS A 34 13.82 4.03 10.88
CA LYS A 34 13.49 3.46 12.19
C LYS A 34 12.15 2.70 12.12
N PRO A 35 12.10 1.53 11.46
CA PRO A 35 10.87 0.74 11.38
C PRO A 35 10.57 0.12 12.75
N LYS A 36 9.37 0.37 13.28
CA LYS A 36 8.82 -0.23 14.49
C LYS A 36 7.87 -1.34 14.09
N MET A 37 8.08 -2.55 14.61
CA MET A 37 7.30 -3.73 14.22
C MET A 37 7.22 -4.71 15.40
N ARG A 38 6.02 -4.95 15.94
CA ARG A 38 5.83 -5.93 17.01
C ARG A 38 6.17 -7.37 16.59
N PHE A 39 5.83 -7.73 15.35
CA PHE A 39 6.04 -9.06 14.78
C PHE A 39 7.07 -9.02 13.65
N ALA A 40 8.35 -8.86 13.99
CA ALA A 40 9.45 -8.67 13.03
C ALA A 40 9.58 -9.81 11.99
N ASP A 41 9.19 -11.03 12.33
CA ASP A 41 9.27 -12.15 11.38
C ASP A 41 8.13 -12.17 10.36
N ALA A 42 6.94 -11.71 10.74
CA ALA A 42 5.75 -11.70 9.89
C ALA A 42 5.61 -10.40 9.08
N MET A 43 6.13 -9.30 9.61
CA MET A 43 6.12 -7.98 8.97
C MET A 43 7.56 -7.57 8.71
N LYS A 44 8.15 -8.01 7.61
CA LYS A 44 9.50 -7.56 7.18
C LYS A 44 9.36 -6.43 6.17
N LEU A 45 10.38 -5.58 6.10
CA LEU A 45 10.45 -4.58 5.03
C LEU A 45 10.50 -5.29 3.67
N VAL A 46 9.79 -4.71 2.71
CA VAL A 46 9.80 -5.18 1.33
C VAL A 46 11.09 -4.70 0.67
N LYS A 47 11.77 -5.58 -0.07
CA LYS A 47 12.97 -5.17 -0.81
C LYS A 47 12.59 -4.29 -2.01
N PRO A 48 13.37 -3.25 -2.33
CA PRO A 48 13.06 -2.35 -3.46
C PRO A 48 12.85 -3.06 -4.79
N HIS A 49 13.64 -4.09 -5.09
CA HIS A 49 13.53 -4.83 -6.35
C HIS A 49 12.24 -5.65 -6.44
N GLU A 50 11.77 -6.20 -5.31
CA GLU A 50 10.50 -6.94 -5.24
C GLU A 50 9.32 -5.99 -5.43
N ALA A 51 9.36 -4.83 -4.78
CA ALA A 51 8.36 -3.79 -4.96
C ALA A 51 8.33 -3.29 -6.42
N ALA A 52 9.50 -2.96 -7.00
CA ALA A 52 9.60 -2.52 -8.39
C ALA A 52 9.06 -3.57 -9.38
N ALA A 53 9.40 -4.84 -9.19
CA ALA A 53 8.89 -5.93 -10.03
C ALA A 53 7.36 -6.06 -9.93
N ALA A 54 6.79 -5.91 -8.73
CA ALA A 54 5.35 -5.92 -8.53
C ALA A 54 4.66 -4.73 -9.21
N ILE A 55 5.24 -3.53 -9.13
CA ILE A 55 4.72 -2.31 -9.80
C ILE A 55 4.70 -2.51 -11.33
N VAL A 56 5.83 -2.92 -11.91
CA VAL A 56 5.92 -3.17 -13.36
C VAL A 56 4.91 -4.23 -13.79
N LYS A 57 4.75 -5.30 -13.01
CA LYS A 57 3.75 -6.33 -13.27
C LYS A 57 2.33 -5.77 -13.24
N ALA A 58 1.97 -4.98 -12.23
CA ALA A 58 0.64 -4.38 -12.10
C ALA A 58 0.33 -3.45 -13.29
N GLN A 59 1.29 -2.60 -13.68
CA GLN A 59 1.16 -1.73 -14.84
C GLN A 59 0.96 -2.52 -16.15
N ARG A 60 1.78 -3.56 -16.39
CA ARG A 60 1.67 -4.39 -17.60
C ARG A 60 0.37 -5.17 -17.69
N LEU A 61 -0.24 -5.49 -16.56
CA LEU A 61 -1.52 -6.18 -16.48
C LEU A 61 -2.72 -5.22 -16.56
N GLY A 62 -2.49 -3.90 -16.53
CA GLY A 62 -3.58 -2.91 -16.50
C GLY A 62 -4.41 -2.95 -15.22
N VAL A 63 -3.80 -3.34 -14.09
CA VAL A 63 -4.50 -3.40 -12.79
C VAL A 63 -4.72 -1.97 -12.28
N ILE A 64 -5.93 -1.68 -11.79
CA ILE A 64 -6.28 -0.34 -11.26
C ILE A 64 -5.66 -0.11 -9.88
N GLU A 65 -5.65 -1.12 -9.03
CA GLU A 65 -5.18 -1.05 -7.63
C GLU A 65 -4.43 -2.31 -7.22
N GLU A 66 -3.26 -2.15 -6.60
CA GLU A 66 -2.45 -3.27 -6.12
C GLU A 66 -1.73 -2.88 -4.82
N SER A 67 -1.75 -3.74 -3.80
CA SER A 67 -0.94 -3.55 -2.59
C SER A 67 0.32 -4.39 -2.62
N ILE A 68 1.37 -3.90 -1.95
CA ILE A 68 2.65 -4.61 -1.81
C ILE A 68 2.98 -4.63 -0.32
N PRO A 69 2.88 -5.77 0.38
CA PRO A 69 2.50 -7.10 -0.12
C PRO A 69 1.03 -7.26 -0.52
N LYS A 70 0.75 -8.13 -1.50
CA LYS A 70 -0.60 -8.34 -2.06
C LYS A 70 -1.69 -8.66 -1.04
N HIS A 71 -1.34 -9.43 -0.01
CA HIS A 71 -2.31 -9.91 0.98
C HIS A 71 -2.88 -8.79 1.86
N PHE A 72 -2.27 -7.60 1.87
CA PHE A 72 -2.79 -6.45 2.62
C PHE A 72 -4.10 -5.90 2.04
N VAL A 73 -4.38 -6.11 0.74
CA VAL A 73 -5.69 -5.76 0.14
C VAL A 73 -6.82 -6.53 0.83
N TYR A 74 -6.63 -7.83 1.08
CA TYR A 74 -7.64 -8.64 1.74
C TYR A 74 -7.82 -8.25 3.22
N MET A 75 -6.71 -7.89 3.88
CA MET A 75 -6.75 -7.39 5.26
C MET A 75 -7.53 -6.07 5.35
N GLU A 76 -7.28 -5.12 4.44
CA GLU A 76 -8.02 -3.87 4.34
C GLU A 76 -9.51 -4.12 4.11
N MET A 77 -9.86 -5.04 3.20
CA MET A 77 -11.25 -5.40 2.92
C MET A 77 -11.97 -5.91 4.18
N ILE A 78 -11.31 -6.74 5.00
CA ILE A 78 -11.86 -7.22 6.27
C ILE A 78 -12.00 -6.06 7.27
N MET A 79 -10.98 -5.20 7.38
CA MET A 79 -11.00 -4.06 8.31
C MET A 79 -12.14 -3.07 8.02
N LYS A 80 -12.54 -2.90 6.75
CA LYS A 80 -13.67 -2.03 6.36
C LYS A 80 -15.02 -2.44 6.97
N PHE A 81 -15.18 -3.69 7.39
CA PHE A 81 -16.40 -4.17 8.06
C PHE A 81 -16.38 -3.98 9.58
N LEU A 82 -15.27 -3.53 10.15
CA LEU A 82 -15.10 -3.36 11.59
C LEU A 82 -15.42 -1.92 12.03
N PRO A 83 -16.00 -1.74 13.24
CA PRO A 83 -16.16 -0.41 13.80
C PRO A 83 -14.80 0.21 14.12
N ALA A 84 -14.71 1.55 14.07
CA ALA A 84 -13.46 2.29 14.27
C ALA A 84 -12.70 1.87 15.55
N LYS A 85 -13.41 1.59 16.65
CA LYS A 85 -12.80 1.12 17.91
C LYS A 85 -12.04 -0.19 17.75
N ALA A 86 -12.56 -1.13 16.96
CA ALA A 86 -11.89 -2.40 16.70
C ALA A 86 -10.65 -2.20 15.80
N ILE A 87 -10.74 -1.29 14.82
CA ILE A 87 -9.60 -0.92 13.98
C ILE A 87 -8.48 -0.31 14.84
N TYR A 88 -8.80 0.59 15.77
CA TYR A 88 -7.82 1.16 16.69
C TYR A 88 -7.18 0.09 17.59
N ALA A 89 -7.99 -0.80 18.17
CA ALA A 89 -7.46 -1.90 18.97
C ALA A 89 -6.52 -2.82 18.17
N ILE A 90 -6.83 -3.08 16.89
CA ILE A 90 -5.95 -3.85 15.99
C ILE A 90 -4.67 -3.06 15.69
N ALA A 91 -4.76 -1.77 15.39
CA ALA A 91 -3.60 -0.92 15.11
C ALA A 91 -2.65 -0.87 16.32
N ASP A 92 -3.20 -0.63 17.52
CA ASP A 92 -2.46 -0.61 18.79
C ASP A 92 -1.85 -1.99 19.09
N PHE A 93 -2.55 -3.08 18.72
CA PHE A 93 -2.02 -4.43 18.87
C PHE A 93 -0.86 -4.71 17.91
N MET A 94 -0.97 -4.29 16.65
CA MET A 94 0.06 -4.50 15.62
C MET A 94 1.31 -3.67 15.90
N ASP A 95 1.13 -2.50 16.53
CA ASP A 95 2.18 -1.57 16.98
C ASP A 95 3.30 -1.42 15.94
N SER A 96 2.88 -1.16 14.70
CA SER A 96 3.77 -1.05 13.53
C SER A 96 3.80 0.37 12.99
N GLY A 97 4.97 0.87 12.62
CA GLY A 97 5.14 2.20 12.06
C GLY A 97 6.57 2.51 11.67
N VAL A 98 6.83 3.75 11.25
CA VAL A 98 8.19 4.28 11.09
C VAL A 98 8.32 5.43 12.06
N GLU A 99 9.28 5.34 12.98
CA GLU A 99 9.53 6.39 13.96
C GLU A 99 10.23 7.60 13.34
N SER A 100 10.18 8.73 14.04
CA SER A 100 10.86 9.94 13.60
C SER A 100 12.38 9.80 13.67
N ASP A 101 13.06 10.39 12.69
CA ASP A 101 14.51 10.56 12.70
C ASP A 101 14.99 11.53 13.79
N LEU A 102 14.08 12.35 14.34
CA LEU A 102 14.38 13.43 15.29
C LEU A 102 14.35 12.99 16.77
N SER A 103 14.05 11.71 17.04
CA SER A 103 14.06 11.12 18.39
C SER A 103 15.41 10.53 18.79
#